data_AF-A0A7S3X977-F1
#
_entry.id   AF-A0A7S3X977-F1
#
_cell.length_a   1.000
_cell.length_b   1.000
_cell.length_c   1.000
_cell.angle_alpha   90.00
_cell.angle_beta   90.00
_cell.angle_gamma   90.00
#
_symmetry.space_group_name_H-M   'P 1'
#
loop_
_entity.id
_entity.type
_entity.pdbx_description
1 polymer ?
#
loop_
_entity_poly.entity_id
_entity_poly.type
_entity_poly.pdbx_seq_one_letter_code
_entity_poly.pdbx_strand_id
1 'polypeptide(L)'
;GGLELDLVKEQYEQQVSIFGCDRALVFSNVSLEIAEGLTTSVVAVSLDVPSSPNVFVSVWQGVELQGEYTSYDWVVKVDVDTVFLPQRLRDALVNLGEVATPAYLNNCWGGMHGSIEVLQREAVTAYLLGYLQCEDIRQAAM
;
A
#
# COMPACT_ATOMS: atom_id res chain seq x y z
N GLY A 1 14.90 14.86 -6.68
CA GLY A 1 13.92 15.36 -7.65
C GLY A 1 13.78 14.31 -8.72
N GLY A 2 12.58 13.75 -8.86
CA GLY A 2 12.25 12.68 -9.79
C GLY A 2 10.76 12.75 -10.14
N LEU A 3 10.38 12.25 -11.30
CA LEU A 3 9.03 12.38 -11.86
C LEU A 3 7.95 11.86 -10.90
N GLU A 4 8.24 10.78 -10.17
CA GLU A 4 7.34 10.22 -9.16
C GLU A 4 7.14 11.12 -7.94
N LEU A 5 8.19 11.82 -7.48
CA LEU A 5 8.07 12.75 -6.36
C LEU A 5 7.17 13.94 -6.73
N ASP A 6 7.37 14.48 -7.93
CA ASP A 6 6.55 15.58 -8.45
C ASP A 6 5.10 15.14 -8.61
N LEU A 7 4.87 13.88 -9.02
CA LEU A 7 3.53 13.30 -9.12
C LEU A 7 2.85 13.16 -7.75
N VAL A 8 3.53 12.64 -6.72
CA VAL A 8 2.94 12.55 -5.37
C VAL A 8 2.62 13.93 -4.82
N LYS A 9 3.51 14.91 -5.06
CA LYS A 9 3.28 16.29 -4.64
C LYS A 9 2.03 16.87 -5.30
N GLU A 10 1.88 16.72 -6.61
CA GLU A 10 0.69 17.18 -7.33
C GLU A 10 -0.59 16.46 -6.85
N GLN A 11 -0.50 15.14 -6.61
CA GLN A 11 -1.62 14.36 -6.06
C GLN A 11 -2.04 14.89 -4.67
N TYR A 12 -1.08 15.26 -3.83
CA TYR A 12 -1.34 15.85 -2.52
C TYR A 12 -1.96 17.24 -2.62
N GLU A 13 -1.41 18.12 -3.46
CA GLU A 13 -1.93 19.48 -3.65
C GLU A 13 -3.38 19.47 -4.16
N GLN A 14 -3.73 18.52 -5.03
CA GLN A 14 -5.09 18.37 -5.54
C GLN A 14 -6.02 17.51 -4.66
N GLN A 15 -5.50 16.90 -3.58
CA GLN A 15 -6.23 15.96 -2.71
C GLN A 15 -6.87 14.80 -3.50
N VAL A 16 -6.12 14.23 -4.43
CA VAL A 16 -6.53 13.10 -5.29
C VAL A 16 -5.74 11.83 -4.97
N SER A 17 -6.06 10.72 -5.64
CA SER A 17 -5.43 9.41 -5.36
C SER A 17 -5.61 9.02 -3.89
N ILE A 18 -4.56 8.49 -3.24
CA ILE A 18 -4.59 8.07 -1.83
C ILE A 18 -4.97 9.21 -0.88
N PHE A 19 -4.75 10.48 -1.26
CA PHE A 19 -5.06 11.63 -0.41
C PHE A 19 -6.57 11.93 -0.32
N GLY A 20 -7.40 11.27 -1.14
CA GLY A 20 -8.86 11.26 -0.96
C GLY A 20 -9.39 10.16 -0.02
N CYS A 21 -8.50 9.37 0.59
CA CYS A 21 -8.85 8.40 1.63
C CYS A 21 -8.98 9.08 3.00
N ASP A 22 -9.54 8.36 3.98
CA ASP A 22 -9.68 8.87 5.36
C ASP A 22 -8.30 9.11 6.02
N ARG A 23 -7.28 8.39 5.54
CA ARG A 23 -5.88 8.55 5.92
C ARG A 23 -4.97 8.09 4.77
N ALA A 24 -3.84 8.75 4.63
CA ALA A 24 -2.80 8.41 3.65
C ALA A 24 -1.42 8.41 4.31
N LEU A 25 -0.57 7.48 3.86
CA LEU A 25 0.85 7.41 4.18
C LEU A 25 1.62 7.24 2.87
N VAL A 26 2.79 7.86 2.77
CA VAL A 26 3.69 7.73 1.61
C VAL A 26 4.98 7.07 2.09
N PHE A 27 5.35 5.92 1.55
CA PHE A 27 6.54 5.19 1.97
C PHE A 27 7.76 5.52 1.10
N SER A 28 8.92 5.62 1.73
CA SER A 28 10.21 5.84 1.05
C SER A 28 11.36 5.21 1.84
N ASN A 29 12.51 4.97 1.20
CA ASN A 29 13.74 4.56 1.91
C ASN A 29 14.42 5.73 2.65
N VAL A 30 13.96 6.96 2.40
CA VAL A 30 14.46 8.17 3.05
C VAL A 30 13.32 9.00 3.62
N SER A 31 13.59 9.71 4.72
CA SER A 31 12.67 10.72 5.24
C SER A 31 12.79 11.96 4.36
N LEU A 32 11.69 12.36 3.76
CA LEU A 32 11.59 13.49 2.86
C LEU A 32 10.26 14.22 3.12
N GLU A 33 10.34 15.53 3.32
CA GLU A 33 9.18 16.40 3.27
C GLU A 33 8.83 16.64 1.79
N ILE A 34 7.72 16.06 1.34
CA ILE A 34 7.24 16.15 -0.05
C ILE A 34 6.54 17.50 -0.27
N ALA A 35 5.76 17.92 0.73
CA ALA A 35 5.03 19.18 0.79
C ALA A 35 4.79 19.54 2.27
N GLU A 36 4.32 20.76 2.53
CA GLU A 36 3.97 21.19 3.89
C GLU A 36 2.93 20.23 4.51
N GLY A 37 3.29 19.61 5.64
CA GLY A 37 2.44 18.64 6.33
C GLY A 37 2.46 17.22 5.75
N LEU A 38 3.26 16.95 4.70
CA LEU A 38 3.44 15.63 4.11
C LEU A 38 4.90 15.19 4.14
N THR A 39 5.19 14.26 5.05
CA THR A 39 6.51 13.62 5.16
C THR A 39 6.38 12.12 4.91
N THR A 40 7.38 11.55 4.24
CA THR A 40 7.42 10.10 3.99
C THR A 40 7.60 9.29 5.28
N SER A 41 6.92 8.15 5.35
CA SER A 41 7.18 7.08 6.32
C SER A 41 8.37 6.27 5.83
N VAL A 42 9.44 6.24 6.62
CA VAL A 42 10.68 5.54 6.25
C VAL A 42 10.51 4.04 6.42
N VAL A 43 10.85 3.30 5.37
CA VAL A 43 11.02 1.85 5.41
C VAL A 43 12.51 1.56 5.44
N ALA A 44 12.99 0.83 6.46
CA ALA A 44 14.42 0.60 6.71
C ALA A 44 15.09 -0.42 5.75
N VAL A 45 14.64 -0.49 4.50
CA VAL A 45 15.24 -1.29 3.44
C VAL A 45 15.44 -0.45 2.18
N SER A 46 16.38 -0.85 1.33
CA SER A 46 16.47 -0.28 -0.01
C SER A 46 15.17 -0.57 -0.77
N LEU A 47 14.60 0.47 -1.39
CA LEU A 47 13.49 0.34 -2.33
C LEU A 47 14.00 0.24 -3.80
N ASP A 48 15.31 0.06 -4.00
CA ASP A 48 15.90 -0.05 -5.33
C ASP A 48 15.59 -1.42 -5.96
N VAL A 49 15.00 -1.40 -7.15
CA VAL A 49 14.87 -2.57 -8.03
C VAL A 49 16.15 -2.67 -8.87
N PRO A 50 16.82 -3.84 -8.99
CA PRO A 50 16.40 -5.20 -8.63
C PRO A 50 16.95 -5.71 -7.27
N SER A 51 17.65 -4.87 -6.53
CA SER A 51 18.43 -5.25 -5.34
C SER A 51 17.56 -5.64 -4.13
N SER A 52 16.31 -5.22 -4.11
CA SER A 52 15.33 -5.54 -3.08
C SER A 52 14.20 -6.35 -3.70
N PRO A 53 14.31 -7.69 -3.73
CA PRO A 53 13.27 -8.53 -4.32
C PRO A 53 11.96 -8.53 -3.51
N ASN A 54 11.87 -7.68 -2.48
CA ASN A 54 10.81 -7.60 -1.50
C ASN A 54 10.34 -6.17 -1.20
N VAL A 55 10.59 -5.20 -2.08
CA VAL A 55 10.22 -3.78 -1.89
C VAL A 55 8.76 -3.61 -1.44
N PHE A 56 7.83 -4.30 -2.09
CA PHE A 56 6.39 -4.27 -1.77
C PHE A 56 6.07 -4.83 -0.40
N VAL A 57 6.89 -5.76 0.07
CA VAL A 57 6.66 -6.43 1.34
C VAL A 57 7.16 -5.59 2.48
N SER A 58 8.27 -4.89 2.26
CA SER A 58 8.75 -3.92 3.22
C SER A 58 7.81 -2.73 3.38
N VAL A 59 7.05 -2.36 2.34
CA VAL A 59 5.94 -1.41 2.48
C VAL A 59 4.87 -1.96 3.44
N TRP A 60 4.45 -3.21 3.30
CA TRP A 60 3.52 -3.84 4.24
C TRP A 60 4.06 -3.96 5.66
N GLN A 61 5.36 -4.25 5.85
CA GLN A 61 6.01 -4.16 7.16
C GLN A 61 6.00 -2.73 7.71
N GLY A 62 6.19 -1.73 6.83
CA GLY A 62 6.02 -0.32 7.19
C GLY A 62 4.61 -0.03 7.71
N VAL A 63 3.58 -0.55 7.05
CA VAL A 63 2.18 -0.45 7.50
C VAL A 63 1.99 -1.09 8.89
N GLU A 64 2.59 -2.25 9.14
CA GLU A 64 2.57 -2.90 10.45
C GLU A 64 3.21 -2.03 11.54
N LEU A 65 4.41 -1.49 11.27
CA LEU A 65 5.15 -0.66 12.21
C LEU A 65 4.42 0.65 12.55
N GLN A 66 3.71 1.25 11.59
CA GLN A 66 2.88 2.43 11.87
C GLN A 66 1.65 2.08 12.71
N GLY A 67 1.11 0.86 12.58
CA GLY A 67 -0.03 0.35 13.36
C GLY A 67 -1.37 1.02 13.07
N GLU A 68 -1.39 2.14 12.33
CA GLU A 68 -2.57 2.94 12.02
C GLU A 68 -3.66 2.13 11.29
N TYR A 69 -3.25 1.14 10.49
CA TYR A 69 -4.16 0.29 9.70
C TYR A 69 -5.24 -0.41 10.54
N THR A 70 -4.97 -0.62 11.83
CA THR A 70 -5.91 -1.26 12.75
C THR A 70 -7.17 -0.43 13.02
N SER A 71 -7.13 0.87 12.73
CA SER A 71 -8.25 1.82 12.92
C SER A 71 -9.18 1.94 11.72
N TYR A 72 -8.88 1.27 10.61
CA TYR A 72 -9.64 1.36 9.35
C TYR A 72 -10.13 -0.01 8.91
N ASP A 73 -11.30 -0.07 8.26
CA ASP A 73 -11.88 -1.35 7.81
C ASP A 73 -11.13 -1.93 6.61
N TRP A 74 -10.63 -1.05 5.74
CA TRP A 74 -9.94 -1.38 4.50
C TRP A 74 -8.65 -0.59 4.37
N VAL A 75 -7.63 -1.27 3.85
CA VAL A 75 -6.29 -0.73 3.60
C VAL A 75 -6.00 -0.92 2.12
N VAL A 76 -5.49 0.14 1.50
CA VAL A 76 -5.17 0.14 0.08
C VAL A 76 -3.70 0.51 -0.09
N LYS A 77 -2.92 -0.37 -0.71
CA LYS A 77 -1.58 -0.05 -1.19
C LYS A 77 -1.67 0.29 -2.68
N VAL A 78 -1.06 1.40 -3.08
CA VAL A 78 -1.13 1.97 -4.44
C VAL A 78 0.29 2.33 -4.87
N ASP A 79 0.69 1.95 -6.08
CA ASP A 79 1.94 2.42 -6.69
C ASP A 79 1.81 3.91 -7.09
N VAL A 80 2.91 4.66 -7.05
CA VAL A 80 2.88 6.13 -7.22
C VAL A 80 2.27 6.57 -8.55
N ASP A 81 2.50 5.82 -9.61
CA ASP A 81 2.02 6.07 -10.98
C ASP A 81 0.60 5.54 -11.25
N THR A 82 -0.06 4.95 -10.25
CA THR A 82 -1.40 4.37 -10.41
C THR A 82 -2.49 5.44 -10.32
N VAL A 83 -3.37 5.46 -11.33
CA VAL A 83 -4.60 6.25 -11.29
C VAL A 83 -5.59 5.57 -10.35
N PHE A 84 -5.67 6.07 -9.12
CA PHE A 84 -6.59 5.60 -8.11
C PHE A 84 -7.69 6.63 -7.81
N LEU A 85 -8.93 6.16 -7.74
CA LEU A 85 -10.12 6.97 -7.45
C LEU A 85 -10.82 6.40 -6.21
N PRO A 86 -10.59 6.94 -5.01
CA PRO A 86 -11.12 6.38 -3.76
C PRO A 86 -12.64 6.20 -3.76
N GLN A 87 -13.38 7.15 -4.35
CA GLN A 87 -14.84 7.06 -4.42
C GLN A 87 -15.30 5.83 -5.20
N ARG A 88 -14.63 5.47 -6.31
CA ARG A 88 -14.99 4.27 -7.08
C ARG A 88 -14.79 3.00 -6.28
N LEU A 89 -13.77 2.96 -5.42
CA LEU A 89 -13.58 1.82 -4.52
C LEU A 89 -14.68 1.78 -3.45
N ARG A 90 -15.02 2.91 -2.82
CA ARG A 90 -16.11 2.98 -1.84
C ARG A 90 -17.43 2.49 -2.47
N ASP A 91 -17.77 2.96 -3.66
CA ASP A 91 -18.97 2.53 -4.38
C ASP A 91 -18.94 1.02 -4.68
N ALA A 92 -17.78 0.48 -5.09
CA ALA A 92 -17.62 -0.95 -5.33
C ALA A 92 -17.81 -1.77 -4.05
N LEU A 93 -17.24 -1.33 -2.93
CA LEU A 93 -17.39 -1.98 -1.62
C LEU A 93 -18.86 -1.97 -1.14
N VAL A 94 -19.56 -0.85 -1.32
CA VAL A 94 -21.00 -0.77 -1.01
C VAL A 94 -21.81 -1.75 -1.87
N ASN A 95 -21.51 -1.84 -3.16
CA ASN A 95 -22.20 -2.76 -4.08
C ASN A 95 -21.88 -4.23 -3.82
N LEU A 96 -20.67 -4.54 -3.34
CA LEU A 96 -20.30 -5.90 -2.91
C LEU A 96 -21.08 -6.33 -1.67
N GLY A 97 -21.49 -5.37 -0.83
CA GLY A 97 -22.20 -5.64 0.42
C GLY A 97 -21.31 -6.28 1.47
N GLU A 98 -21.89 -7.17 2.29
CA GLU A 98 -21.14 -7.89 3.32
C GLU A 98 -20.20 -8.92 2.67
N VAL A 99 -18.90 -8.74 2.86
CA VAL A 99 -17.86 -9.64 2.35
C VAL A 99 -17.33 -10.49 3.50
N ALA A 100 -17.10 -11.78 3.26
CA ALA A 100 -16.53 -12.68 4.25
C ALA A 100 -15.12 -12.21 4.68
N THR A 101 -14.89 -12.16 5.98
CA THR A 101 -13.61 -11.73 6.59
C THR A 101 -12.72 -12.93 6.92
N PRO A 102 -11.41 -12.88 6.64
CA PRO A 102 -10.66 -11.78 6.02
C PRO A 102 -10.84 -11.73 4.49
N ALA A 103 -11.01 -10.51 3.94
CA ALA A 103 -11.15 -10.31 2.49
C ALA A 103 -9.96 -9.59 1.84
N TYR A 104 -9.58 -10.06 0.65
CA TYR A 104 -8.68 -9.41 -0.28
C TYR A 104 -9.36 -9.32 -1.65
N LEU A 105 -9.37 -8.14 -2.26
CA LEU A 105 -9.94 -7.97 -3.60
C LEU A 105 -8.88 -8.27 -4.65
N ASN A 106 -8.96 -9.47 -5.23
CA ASN A 106 -8.02 -9.89 -6.25
C ASN A 106 -8.28 -9.17 -7.58
N ASN A 107 -7.32 -8.38 -8.03
CA ASN A 107 -7.35 -7.68 -9.32
C ASN A 107 -6.31 -8.21 -10.33
N CYS A 108 -5.53 -9.24 -9.98
CA CYS A 108 -4.47 -9.78 -10.81
C CYS A 108 -4.42 -11.31 -10.69
N TRP A 109 -4.31 -12.03 -11.81
CA TRP A 109 -4.37 -13.50 -11.81
C TRP A 109 -3.35 -14.16 -10.85
N GLY A 110 -2.18 -13.52 -10.63
CA GLY A 110 -1.14 -13.99 -9.72
C GLY A 110 -1.28 -13.57 -8.25
N GLY A 111 -2.32 -12.83 -7.87
CA GLY A 111 -2.49 -12.30 -6.50
C GLY A 111 -1.88 -10.90 -6.33
N MET A 112 -1.18 -10.66 -5.21
CA MET A 112 -0.66 -9.34 -4.79
C MET A 112 0.58 -8.90 -5.60
N HIS A 113 0.40 -8.70 -6.90
CA HIS A 113 1.41 -8.18 -7.83
C HIS A 113 0.90 -6.97 -8.63
N GLY A 114 -0.31 -6.50 -8.32
CA GLY A 114 -0.95 -5.39 -9.00
C GLY A 114 -0.46 -4.03 -8.49
N SER A 115 -0.70 -3.00 -9.28
CA SER A 115 -0.39 -1.61 -8.91
C SER A 115 -1.34 -1.04 -7.86
N ILE A 116 -2.37 -1.80 -7.50
CA ILE A 116 -3.25 -1.57 -6.36
C ILE A 116 -3.55 -2.88 -5.65
N GLU A 117 -3.54 -2.87 -4.32
CA GLU A 117 -3.86 -4.02 -3.46
C GLU A 117 -4.87 -3.54 -2.41
N VAL A 118 -6.04 -4.17 -2.34
CA VAL A 118 -7.14 -3.78 -1.43
C VAL A 118 -7.44 -4.90 -0.47
N LEU A 119 -7.16 -4.69 0.81
CA LEU A 119 -7.27 -5.69 1.87
C LEU A 119 -8.17 -5.16 2.99
N GLN A 120 -8.99 -6.03 3.56
CA GLN A 120 -9.57 -5.76 4.88
C GLN A 120 -8.46 -5.73 5.93
N ARG A 121 -8.68 -5.02 7.03
CA ARG A 121 -7.74 -5.00 8.17
C ARG A 121 -7.32 -6.41 8.60
N GLU A 122 -8.26 -7.34 8.73
CA GLU A 122 -7.98 -8.71 9.15
C GLU A 122 -7.16 -9.46 8.09
N ALA A 123 -7.33 -9.12 6.80
CA ALA A 123 -6.51 -9.65 5.72
C ALA A 123 -5.08 -9.08 5.76
N VAL A 124 -4.90 -7.80 6.13
CA VAL A 124 -3.57 -7.24 6.39
C VAL A 124 -2.89 -7.98 7.53
N THR A 125 -3.57 -8.21 8.64
CA THR A 125 -3.02 -9.02 9.75
C THR A 125 -2.67 -10.43 9.31
N ALA A 126 -3.55 -11.11 8.56
CA ALA A 126 -3.28 -12.45 8.05
C ALA A 126 -2.06 -12.47 7.11
N TYR A 127 -1.93 -11.46 6.23
CA TYR A 127 -0.78 -11.31 5.34
C TYR A 127 0.53 -11.13 6.11
N LEU A 128 0.55 -10.26 7.12
CA LEU A 128 1.74 -10.00 7.95
C LEU A 128 2.17 -11.22 8.76
N LEU A 129 1.22 -11.97 9.34
CA LEU A 129 1.49 -13.21 10.07
C LEU A 129 1.97 -14.34 9.16
N GLY A 130 1.40 -14.44 7.95
CA GLY A 130 1.75 -15.44 6.96
C GLY A 130 3.09 -15.17 6.28
N TYR A 131 3.47 -13.90 6.13
CA TYR A 131 4.70 -13.49 5.47
C TYR A 131 5.94 -14.18 6.07
N LEU A 132 6.08 -14.17 7.40
CA LEU A 132 7.21 -14.80 8.10
C LEU A 132 7.32 -16.31 7.83
N GLN A 133 6.23 -16.96 7.44
CA GLN A 133 6.17 -18.41 7.21
C GLN A 133 6.48 -18.78 5.77
N CYS A 134 6.58 -17.81 4.86
CA CYS A 134 6.81 -18.03 3.43
C CYS A 134 8.19 -17.55 2.96
N GLU A 135 9.13 -17.33 3.88
CA GLU A 135 10.46 -16.83 3.55
C GLU A 135 11.19 -17.75 2.54
N ASP A 136 11.14 -19.06 2.77
CA ASP A 136 11.72 -20.07 1.88
C ASP A 136 11.09 -20.06 0.47
N ILE A 137 9.77 -19.86 0.39
CA ILE A 137 9.04 -19.82 -0.89
C ILE A 137 9.41 -18.56 -1.67
N ARG A 138 9.60 -17.43 -0.98
CA ARG A 138 9.98 -16.17 -1.62
C ARG A 138 11.40 -16.20 -2.13
N GLN A 139 12.35 -16.70 -1.33
CA GLN A 139 13.74 -16.84 -1.78
C GLN A 139 13.83 -17.77 -3.00
N ALA A 140 12.98 -18.79 -3.08
CA ALA A 140 12.94 -19.70 -4.23
C ALA A 140 12.24 -19.14 -5.49
N ALA A 141 11.48 -18.04 -5.35
CA ALA A 141 10.77 -17.38 -6.45
C ALA A 141 11.55 -16.22 -7.09
N MET A 142 12.76 -15.92 -6.58
CA MET A 142 13.71 -14.92 -7.08
C MET A 142 14.79 -15.57 -7.93
#